data_AF-A0A924YVM4-F1
#
_entry.id   AF-A0A924YVM4-F1
#
_cell.length_a   1.000
_cell.length_b   1.000
_cell.length_c   1.000
_cell.angle_alpha   90.00
_cell.angle_beta   90.00
_cell.angle_gamma   90.00
#
_symmetry.space_group_name_H-M   'P 1'
#
loop_
_entity.id
_entity.type
_entity.pdbx_description
1 polymer ?
#
loop_
_entity_poly.entity_id
_entity_poly.type
_entity_poly.pdbx_seq_one_letter_code
_entity_poly.pdbx_strand_id
1 'polypeptide(L)' 'MIFNSDAAVLSNQPRCLGKVYLVGAGPGDPGLMTLKGKTLLECADVVIYDALVSAPILAMINP' A
#
# COMPACT_ATOMS: atom_id res chain seq x y z
N MET A 1 3.45 5.59 1.09
CA MET A 1 3.85 5.16 -0.28
C MET A 1 3.83 3.65 -0.29
N ILE A 2 3.02 3.04 -1.15
CA ILE A 2 2.90 1.58 -1.24
C ILE A 2 3.77 1.11 -2.40
N PHE A 3 4.64 0.12 -2.20
CA PHE A 3 5.51 -0.45 -3.25
C PHE A 3 5.09 -1.90 -3.52
N ASN A 4 5.13 -2.31 -4.79
CA ASN A 4 5.05 -3.71 -5.21
C ASN A 4 6.36 -4.05 -5.97
N SER A 5 7.02 -5.15 -5.60
CA SER A 5 8.30 -5.58 -6.16
C SER A 5 8.34 -7.10 -6.31
N ASP A 6 8.13 -7.59 -7.53
CA ASP A 6 8.52 -8.95 -7.94
C ASP A 6 9.95 -8.95 -8.48
N ALA A 7 10.84 -9.67 -7.80
CA ALA A 7 12.24 -9.84 -8.18
C ALA A 7 12.51 -11.29 -8.61
N ALA A 8 12.23 -11.60 -9.88
CA ALA A 8 12.79 -12.76 -10.57
C ALA A 8 13.43 -12.29 -11.89
N VAL A 9 14.76 -12.34 -11.94
CA VAL A 9 15.60 -11.94 -13.06
C VAL A 9 15.58 -13.05 -14.13
N LEU A 10 14.95 -12.79 -15.29
CA LEU A 10 15.25 -13.44 -16.56
C LEU A 10 15.25 -12.39 -17.68
N SER A 11 16.32 -12.39 -18.46
CA SER A 11 16.64 -11.45 -19.52
C SER A 11 15.54 -11.34 -20.58
N ASN A 12 15.14 -10.09 -20.89
CA ASN A 12 14.30 -9.67 -22.03
C ASN A 12 12.76 -9.70 -21.88
N GLN A 13 12.22 -9.59 -20.66
CA GLN A 13 10.81 -9.23 -20.46
C GLN A 13 10.68 -7.71 -20.20
N PRO A 14 9.62 -7.02 -20.67
CA PRO A 14 9.36 -5.65 -20.26
C PRO A 14 9.34 -5.64 -18.73
N ARG A 15 10.29 -4.92 -18.11
CA ARG A 15 10.37 -4.83 -16.65
C ARG A 15 8.97 -4.47 -16.15
N CYS A 16 8.32 -5.37 -15.41
CA CYS A 16 7.07 -5.04 -14.73
C CYS A 16 7.43 -3.93 -13.76
N LEU A 17 7.16 -2.69 -14.14
CA LEU A 17 7.44 -1.54 -13.29
C LEU A 17 6.50 -1.65 -12.09
N GLY A 18 7.08 -1.82 -10.91
CA GLY A 18 6.35 -1.74 -9.65
C GLY A 18 5.51 -0.46 -9.62
N LYS A 19 4.26 -0.57 -9.16
CA LYS A 19 3.36 0.58 -9.05
C LYS A 19 3.48 1.16 -7.65
N VAL A 20 3.56 2.49 -7.58
CA VAL A 20 3.56 3.22 -6.32
C VAL A 20 2.27 4.01 -6.18
N TYR A 21 1.59 3.83 -5.06
CA TYR A 21 0.41 4.60 -4.70
C TYR A 21 0.68 5.49 -3.50
N LEU A 22 0.32 6.78 -3.64
CA LEU A 22 0.21 7.70 -2.51
C LEU A 22 -1.26 7.76 -2.09
N VAL A 23 -1.52 7.34 -0.86
CA VAL A 23 -2.86 7.22 -0.30
C VAL A 23 -2.89 8.02 0.99
N GLY A 24 -3.90 8.87 1.15
CA GLY A 24 -4.17 9.55 2.42
C GLY A 24 -4.88 8.59 3.38
N ALA A 25 -4.38 8.48 4.60
CA ALA A 25 -4.96 7.64 5.66
C ALA A 25 -6.25 8.25 6.25
N GLY A 26 -6.50 9.55 6.02
CA GLY A 26 -7.58 10.28 6.69
C GLY A 26 -7.20 10.68 8.12
N PRO A 27 -8.15 11.16 8.93
CA PRO A 27 -7.88 11.70 10.27
C PRO A 27 -7.70 10.61 11.35
N GLY A 28 -7.74 9.33 10.99
CA GLY A 28 -7.49 8.20 11.89
C GLY A 28 -8.64 7.23 12.07
N ASP A 29 -9.86 7.58 11.66
CA ASP A 29 -11.02 6.67 11.64
C ASP A 29 -11.00 5.81 10.36
N PRO A 30 -10.92 4.46 10.45
CA PRO A 30 -10.95 3.57 9.30
C PRO A 30 -12.19 3.74 8.41
N GLY A 31 -13.34 4.14 8.96
CA GLY A 31 -14.57 4.38 8.22
C GLY A 31 -14.49 5.58 7.27
N LEU A 32 -13.50 6.46 7.46
CA LEU A 32 -13.24 7.62 6.61
C LEU A 32 -12.20 7.33 5.51
N MET A 33 -11.65 6.11 5.47
CA MET A 33 -10.76 5.72 4.39
C MET A 33 -11.54 5.53 3.09
N THR A 34 -10.97 6.02 1.98
CA THR A 34 -11.59 5.77 0.67
C THR A 34 -11.59 4.28 0.35
N LEU A 35 -12.63 3.80 -0.35
CA LEU A 35 -12.71 2.39 -0.77
C LEU A 35 -11.47 1.95 -1.54
N LYS A 36 -10.99 2.80 -2.46
CA LYS A 36 -9.75 2.54 -3.22
C LYS A 36 -8.52 2.45 -2.33
N GLY A 37 -8.39 3.33 -1.33
CA GLY A 37 -7.27 3.31 -0.39
C GLY A 37 -7.26 2.03 0.45
N LYS A 38 -8.43 1.61 0.95
CA LYS A 38 -8.59 0.36 1.68
C LYS A 38 -8.17 -0.84 0.82
N THR A 39 -8.69 -0.96 -0.40
CA THR A 39 -8.31 -2.06 -1.30
C THR A 39 -6.81 -2.07 -1.62
N LEU A 40 -6.19 -0.90 -1.77
CA LEU A 40 -4.75 -0.81 -1.99
C LEU A 40 -3.94 -1.22 -0.76
N LEU A 41 -4.39 -0.92 0.46
CA LEU A 41 -3.74 -1.38 1.70
C LEU A 41 -3.85 -2.89 1.87
N GLU A 42 -5.02 -3.47 1.56
CA GLU A 42 -5.27 -4.91 1.69
C GLU A 42 -4.44 -5.75 0.70
N CYS A 43 -4.12 -5.20 -0.48
CA CYS A 43 -3.34 -5.89 -1.52
C CYS A 43 -1.88 -5.42 -1.63
N ALA A 44 -1.42 -4.55 -0.72
CA ALA A 44 -0.07 -4.02 -0.76
C ALA A 44 0.95 -5.07 -0.31
N ASP A 45 1.99 -5.29 -1.12
CA ASP A 45 3.13 -6.10 -0.70
C ASP A 45 4.01 -5.35 0.31
N VAL A 46 4.13 -4.02 0.15
CA VAL A 46 4.90 -3.15 1.05
C VAL A 46 4.16 -1.86 1.33
N VAL A 47 3.97 -1.54 2.61
CA VAL A 47 3.36 -0.28 3.07
C VAL A 47 4.38 0.58 3.80
N ILE A 48 4.64 1.79 3.28
CA ILE A 48 5.39 2.84 3.98
C ILE A 48 4.42 3.92 4.46
N TYR A 49 4.42 4.20 5.75
CA TYR A 49 3.54 5.14 6.43
C TYR A 49 4.33 6.09 7.35
N ASP A 50 3.69 7.17 7.81
CA ASP A 50 4.28 8.13 8.75
C ASP A 50 3.76 7.93 10.18
N ALA A 51 4.32 8.67 11.14
CA ALA A 51 3.98 8.54 12.55
C ALA A 51 2.53 9.00 12.91
N LEU A 52 1.80 9.65 12.01
CA LEU A 52 0.45 10.16 12.26
C LEU A 52 -0.64 9.14 11.89
N VAL A 53 -0.28 8.04 11.23
CA VAL A 53 -1.24 6.99 10.89
C VAL A 53 -1.68 6.25 12.16
N SER A 54 -3.00 6.15 12.34
CA SER A 54 -3.59 5.53 13.53
C SER A 54 -3.45 4.02 13.52
N ALA A 55 -3.35 3.40 14.70
CA ALA A 55 -3.28 1.95 14.85
C ALA A 55 -4.46 1.19 14.19
N PRO A 56 -5.71 1.68 14.24
CA PRO A 56 -6.83 1.05 13.52
C PRO A 56 -6.64 0.96 12.01
N ILE A 57 -5.97 1.94 11.38
CA ILE A 57 -5.68 1.91 9.94
C ILE A 57 -4.57 0.90 9.65
N LEU A 58 -3.54 0.83 10.51
CA LEU A 58 -2.46 -0.16 10.37
C LEU A 58 -2.97 -1.59 10.52
N ALA A 59 -3.99 -1.81 11.33
CA ALA A 59 -4.63 -3.12 11.48
C ALA A 59 -5.35 -3.63 10.22
N MET A 60 -5.53 -2.77 9.20
CA MET A 60 -6.08 -3.17 7.89
C MET A 60 -5.03 -3.73 6.94
N ILE A 61 -3.74 -3.60 7.27
CA ILE A 61 -2.63 -4.09 6.43
C ILE A 61 -2.57 -5.62 6.54
N ASN A 62 -2.46 -6.29 5.40
CA ASN A 62 -2.24 -7.74 5.37
C ASN A 62 -0.82 -8.06 5.88
N PRO A 63 -0.66 -8.95 6.88
CA PRO A 63 0.66 -9.31 7.43
C PRO A 63 1.54 -10.11 6.46
#